data_AF-A0AAU1AN07-F1
#
_entry.id   AF-A0AAU1AN07-F1
#
_cell.length_a   1.000
_cell.length_b   1.000
_cell.length_c   1.000
_cell.angle_alpha   90.00
_cell.angle_beta   90.00
_cell.angle_gamma   90.00
#
_symmetry.space_group_name_H-M   'P 1'
#
loop_
_entity.id
_entity.type
_entity.pdbx_description
1 polymer ?
#
loop_
_entity_poly.entity_id
_entity_poly.type
_entity_poly.pdbx_seq_one_letter_code
_entity_poly.pdbx_strand_id
1 'polypeptide(L)'
;MPPFPIDRYLLPETPIEVPPGFTEVRQSLTAGLPHRVELGAGVHAVLILPTGLARQWLNTDPLAVVSTSADDLTPRPAPPAVPRPPALVGRVPLRLVVRQGTRILGSVPLAAGLRRVCPDAGASTGTTGVAVEVVVLAWLLHAGTVRGSGDYGSTLTVAWRPADRAVDTFGPPPINEFVWRRRPPAQRVESELGPGRLRYRYLLDKKMRRVLR
;
A
#
# COMPACT_ATOMS: atom_id res chain seq x y z
N MET A 1 -18.19 34.16 -8.25
CA MET A 1 -16.87 33.49 -8.22
C MET A 1 -17.12 32.03 -8.51
N PRO A 2 -16.61 31.43 -9.61
CA PRO A 2 -16.79 30.01 -9.82
C PRO A 2 -16.12 29.23 -8.67
N PRO A 3 -16.75 28.17 -8.14
CA PRO A 3 -16.17 27.39 -7.05
C PRO A 3 -14.84 26.77 -7.50
N PHE A 4 -13.84 26.81 -6.62
CA PHE A 4 -12.58 26.12 -6.85
C PHE A 4 -12.86 24.61 -7.03
N PRO A 5 -12.47 23.96 -8.14
CA PRO A 5 -12.67 22.54 -8.31
C PRO A 5 -11.62 21.83 -7.45
N ILE A 6 -12.00 21.47 -6.23
CA ILE A 6 -11.16 20.72 -5.28
C ILE A 6 -10.97 19.27 -5.78
N ASP A 7 -11.90 18.75 -6.57
CA ASP A 7 -11.96 17.34 -7.00
C ASP A 7 -10.73 16.88 -7.81
N ARG A 8 -10.11 17.80 -8.58
CA ARG A 8 -8.88 17.53 -9.34
C ARG A 8 -7.62 17.43 -8.47
N TYR A 9 -7.69 17.78 -7.19
CA TYR A 9 -6.56 17.74 -6.25
C TYR A 9 -6.64 16.59 -5.23
N LEU A 10 -7.66 15.74 -5.29
CA LEU A 10 -7.87 14.63 -4.35
C LEU A 10 -7.30 13.28 -4.84
N LEU A 11 -6.59 13.27 -5.96
CA LEU A 11 -6.04 12.06 -6.56
C LEU A 11 -4.52 12.18 -6.64
N PRO A 12 -3.77 11.14 -6.28
CA PRO A 12 -2.39 11.05 -6.70
C PRO A 12 -2.38 10.91 -8.24
N GLU A 13 -1.88 11.92 -8.95
CA GLU A 13 -1.51 11.82 -10.38
C GLU A 13 -0.36 10.84 -10.60
N THR A 14 0.24 10.33 -9.52
CA THR A 14 1.44 9.52 -9.52
C THR A 14 1.10 8.04 -9.57
N PRO A 15 1.73 7.23 -10.44
CA PRO A 15 1.64 5.78 -10.35
C PRO A 15 2.00 5.33 -8.94
N ILE A 16 1.30 4.32 -8.42
CA ILE A 16 1.54 3.81 -7.07
C ILE A 16 2.94 3.19 -7.04
N GLU A 17 3.85 3.86 -6.35
CA GLU A 17 5.23 3.39 -6.19
C GLU A 17 5.32 2.29 -5.14
N VAL A 18 6.35 1.43 -5.31
CA VAL A 18 6.69 0.40 -4.31
C VAL A 18 7.15 1.10 -3.04
N PRO A 19 6.49 0.90 -1.89
CA PRO A 19 6.91 1.56 -0.66
C PRO A 19 8.29 1.06 -0.21
N PRO A 20 9.09 1.89 0.49
CA PRO A 20 10.40 1.48 0.98
C PRO A 20 10.33 0.23 1.85
N GLY A 21 11.25 -0.71 1.63
CA GLY A 21 11.32 -1.97 2.37
C GLY A 21 10.33 -3.05 1.92
N PHE A 22 9.61 -2.83 0.82
CA PHE A 22 8.79 -3.85 0.16
C PHE A 22 9.52 -4.48 -1.02
N THR A 23 9.24 -5.76 -1.26
CA THR A 23 9.65 -6.50 -2.45
C THR A 23 8.50 -6.50 -3.45
N GLU A 24 8.76 -6.04 -4.67
CA GLU A 24 7.81 -6.09 -5.77
C GLU A 24 7.74 -7.51 -6.37
N VAL A 25 6.52 -7.96 -6.66
CA VAL A 25 6.22 -9.19 -7.38
C VAL A 25 5.29 -8.86 -8.53
N ARG A 26 5.75 -9.15 -9.74
CA ARG A 26 4.96 -9.03 -10.97
C ARG A 26 4.77 -10.40 -11.59
N GLN A 27 3.53 -10.74 -11.93
CA GLN A 27 3.21 -12.04 -12.49
C GLN A 27 2.18 -11.97 -13.61
N SER A 28 2.43 -12.74 -14.67
CA SER A 28 1.45 -13.02 -15.72
C SER A 28 0.47 -14.11 -15.27
N LEU A 29 -0.82 -13.92 -15.54
CA LEU A 29 -1.90 -14.80 -15.11
C LEU A 29 -2.31 -15.75 -16.24
N THR A 30 -1.53 -16.81 -16.43
CA THR A 30 -1.72 -17.76 -17.55
C THR A 30 -2.46 -19.04 -17.18
N ALA A 31 -2.56 -19.38 -15.89
CA ALA A 31 -3.23 -20.61 -15.43
C ALA A 31 -4.75 -20.45 -15.24
N GLY A 32 -5.26 -19.24 -15.46
CA GLY A 32 -6.64 -18.88 -15.15
C GLY A 32 -6.87 -18.63 -13.66
N LEU A 33 -8.12 -18.32 -13.28
CA LEU A 33 -8.50 -18.18 -11.87
C LEU A 33 -9.08 -19.48 -11.29
N PRO A 34 -8.76 -19.83 -10.04
CA PRO A 34 -7.87 -19.12 -9.11
C PRO A 34 -6.39 -19.20 -9.52
N HIS A 35 -5.64 -18.10 -9.34
CA HIS A 35 -4.22 -18.02 -9.72
C HIS A 35 -3.32 -17.87 -8.50
N ARG A 36 -2.20 -18.60 -8.46
CA ARG A 36 -1.24 -18.56 -7.35
C ARG A 36 -0.08 -17.60 -7.65
N VAL A 37 0.20 -16.73 -6.69
CA VAL A 37 1.25 -15.70 -6.71
C VAL A 37 2.24 -15.97 -5.59
N GLU A 38 3.47 -16.34 -5.94
CA GLU A 38 4.54 -16.51 -4.96
C GLU A 38 5.02 -15.15 -4.47
N LEU A 39 4.90 -14.90 -3.16
CA LEU A 39 5.48 -13.71 -2.53
C LEU A 39 6.91 -14.02 -2.10
N GLY A 40 7.14 -15.21 -1.56
CA GLY A 40 8.45 -15.69 -1.10
C GLY A 40 8.41 -16.15 0.35
N ALA A 41 9.51 -16.74 0.84
CA ALA A 41 9.64 -17.23 2.23
C ALA A 41 8.47 -18.16 2.68
N GLY A 42 7.95 -18.97 1.75
CA GLY A 42 6.81 -19.87 2.01
C GLY A 42 5.44 -19.18 2.06
N VAL A 43 5.38 -17.87 1.78
CA VAL A 43 4.16 -17.07 1.68
C VAL A 43 3.75 -16.94 0.22
N HIS A 44 2.47 -17.15 -0.05
CA HIS A 44 1.87 -16.96 -1.37
C HIS A 44 0.48 -16.33 -1.25
N ALA A 45 0.06 -15.61 -2.29
CA ALA A 45 -1.30 -15.13 -2.43
C ALA A 45 -2.03 -15.95 -3.49
N VAL A 46 -3.32 -16.18 -3.29
CA VAL A 46 -4.20 -16.79 -4.29
C VAL A 46 -5.18 -15.73 -4.74
N LEU A 47 -5.07 -15.32 -6.00
CA LEU A 47 -6.05 -14.44 -6.64
C LEU A 47 -7.31 -15.23 -6.93
N ILE A 48 -8.40 -14.83 -6.29
CA ILE A 48 -9.70 -15.46 -6.43
C ILE A 48 -10.73 -14.44 -6.89
N LEU A 49 -11.68 -14.97 -7.65
CA LEU A 49 -12.93 -14.31 -7.98
C LEU A 49 -14.02 -14.92 -7.09
N PRO A 50 -14.69 -14.14 -6.22
CA PRO A 50 -15.83 -14.65 -5.47
C PRO A 50 -16.92 -15.25 -6.37
N THR A 51 -17.49 -16.36 -5.93
CA THR A 51 -18.44 -17.16 -6.70
C THR A 51 -19.71 -16.37 -7.05
N GLY A 52 -20.24 -16.57 -8.26
CA GLY A 52 -21.45 -15.92 -8.78
C GLY A 52 -21.19 -14.92 -9.92
N LEU A 53 -19.99 -14.35 -10.01
CA LEU A 53 -19.68 -13.31 -11.00
C LEU A 53 -18.96 -13.81 -12.25
N ALA A 54 -18.40 -15.03 -12.23
CA ALA A 54 -17.72 -15.62 -13.40
C ALA A 54 -18.69 -15.87 -14.58
N ARG A 55 -19.97 -16.17 -14.27
CA ARG A 55 -20.97 -16.57 -15.28
C ARG A 55 -21.19 -15.49 -16.34
N GLN A 56 -21.17 -14.21 -15.95
CA GLN A 56 -21.40 -13.12 -16.88
C GLN A 56 -20.30 -13.00 -17.94
N TRP A 57 -19.12 -13.60 -17.70
CA TRP A 57 -18.00 -13.57 -18.63
C TRP A 57 -17.79 -14.85 -19.39
N LEU A 58 -18.69 -15.84 -19.32
CA LEU A 58 -18.52 -17.05 -20.13
C LEU A 58 -18.63 -16.75 -21.64
N ASN A 59 -19.47 -15.77 -22.01
CA ASN A 59 -19.82 -15.48 -23.41
C ASN A 59 -19.21 -14.19 -23.99
N THR A 60 -18.43 -13.43 -23.21
CA THR A 60 -17.73 -12.21 -23.67
C THR A 60 -16.63 -12.53 -24.71
N ASP A 61 -15.98 -11.55 -25.32
CA ASP A 61 -14.69 -11.77 -25.99
C ASP A 61 -13.61 -12.18 -24.95
N PRO A 62 -12.84 -13.26 -25.13
CA PRO A 62 -11.73 -13.63 -24.25
C PRO A 62 -10.69 -12.51 -24.02
N LEU A 63 -10.49 -11.62 -25.00
CA LEU A 63 -9.56 -10.48 -24.92
C LEU A 63 -10.22 -9.22 -24.35
N ALA A 64 -11.51 -9.26 -23.96
CA ALA A 64 -12.13 -8.14 -23.28
C ALA A 64 -11.55 -7.99 -21.86
N VAL A 65 -11.16 -6.76 -21.53
CA VAL A 65 -10.76 -6.38 -20.17
C VAL A 65 -12.00 -6.39 -19.27
N VAL A 66 -11.94 -7.17 -18.19
CA VAL A 66 -13.04 -7.28 -17.21
C VAL A 66 -12.73 -6.57 -15.90
N SER A 67 -11.46 -6.27 -15.61
CA SER A 67 -11.04 -5.53 -14.44
C SER A 67 -9.64 -4.97 -14.64
N THR A 68 -9.45 -3.70 -14.27
CA THR A 68 -8.14 -3.02 -14.35
C THR A 68 -7.94 -2.09 -13.16
N SER A 69 -6.70 -1.93 -12.71
CA SER A 69 -6.35 -0.94 -11.68
C SER A 69 -6.55 0.49 -12.15
N ALA A 70 -6.57 0.73 -13.47
CA ALA A 70 -6.82 2.07 -14.02
C ALA A 70 -8.18 2.62 -13.55
N ASP A 71 -9.21 1.77 -13.46
CA ASP A 71 -10.55 2.19 -13.03
C ASP A 71 -10.55 2.77 -11.62
N ASP A 72 -9.70 2.26 -10.72
CA ASP A 72 -9.57 2.77 -9.35
C ASP A 72 -8.81 4.11 -9.29
N LEU A 73 -7.97 4.38 -10.28
CA LEU A 73 -7.16 5.60 -10.39
C LEU A 73 -7.84 6.69 -11.23
N THR A 74 -8.91 6.36 -11.95
CA THR A 74 -9.65 7.34 -12.76
C THR A 74 -10.40 8.35 -11.90
N PRO A 75 -10.41 9.65 -12.28
CA PRO A 75 -11.23 10.64 -11.62
C PRO A 75 -12.71 10.27 -11.66
N ARG A 76 -13.35 10.21 -10.49
CA ARG A 76 -14.80 10.04 -10.43
C ARG A 76 -15.48 11.36 -10.79
N PRO A 77 -16.50 11.35 -11.66
CA PRO A 77 -17.29 12.55 -11.91
C PRO A 77 -17.94 13.03 -10.62
N ALA A 78 -18.08 14.36 -10.48
CA ALA A 78 -18.76 14.95 -9.34
C ALA A 78 -20.14 14.29 -9.15
N PRO A 79 -20.55 13.99 -7.90
CA PRO A 79 -21.86 13.42 -7.66
C PRO A 79 -22.94 14.35 -8.24
N PRO A 80 -23.93 13.80 -8.95
CA PRO A 80 -25.00 14.62 -9.51
C PRO A 80 -25.71 15.39 -8.40
N ALA A 81 -26.14 16.64 -8.69
CA ALA A 81 -26.86 17.49 -7.75
C ALA A 81 -28.17 16.87 -7.23
N VAL A 82 -28.69 15.87 -7.96
CA VAL A 82 -29.81 15.03 -7.53
C VAL A 82 -29.26 13.68 -7.08
N PRO A 83 -29.58 13.20 -5.85
CA PRO A 83 -29.14 11.90 -5.37
C PRO A 83 -29.62 10.80 -6.32
N ARG A 84 -28.70 10.26 -7.10
CA ARG A 84 -28.96 9.04 -7.88
C ARG A 84 -28.74 7.85 -6.95
N PRO A 85 -29.57 6.80 -7.02
CA PRO A 85 -29.25 5.54 -6.35
C PRO A 85 -27.81 5.14 -6.72
N PRO A 86 -27.01 4.64 -5.77
CA PRO A 86 -25.62 4.27 -6.03
C PRO A 86 -25.61 3.32 -7.21
N ALA A 87 -24.97 3.73 -8.31
CA ALA A 87 -24.72 2.83 -9.40
C ALA A 87 -23.89 1.68 -8.82
N LEU A 88 -24.42 0.45 -8.88
CA LEU A 88 -23.65 -0.75 -8.60
C LEU A 88 -22.43 -0.67 -9.50
N VAL A 89 -21.27 -0.40 -8.91
CA VAL A 89 -20.01 -0.36 -9.65
C VAL A 89 -19.90 -1.74 -10.28
N GLY A 90 -19.83 -1.83 -11.61
CA GLY A 90 -19.69 -3.09 -12.35
C GLY A 90 -18.36 -3.81 -12.12
N ARG A 91 -17.67 -3.46 -11.02
CA ARG A 91 -16.34 -3.89 -10.66
C ARG A 91 -16.39 -5.27 -10.03
N VAL A 92 -15.50 -6.10 -10.51
CA VAL A 92 -15.29 -7.42 -9.98
C VAL A 92 -14.66 -7.33 -8.58
N PRO A 93 -15.27 -7.91 -7.53
CA PRO A 93 -14.73 -7.91 -6.19
C PRO A 93 -13.61 -8.96 -6.04
N LEU A 94 -12.58 -8.88 -6.87
CA LEU A 94 -11.40 -9.75 -6.81
C LEU A 94 -10.74 -9.66 -5.44
N ARG A 95 -10.22 -10.80 -4.95
CA ARG A 95 -9.56 -10.89 -3.65
C ARG A 95 -8.26 -11.67 -3.77
N LEU A 96 -7.26 -11.25 -3.01
CA LEU A 96 -6.04 -12.00 -2.76
C LEU A 96 -6.18 -12.70 -1.41
N VAL A 97 -6.18 -14.03 -1.40
CA VAL A 97 -6.11 -14.82 -0.16
C VAL A 97 -4.65 -15.10 0.14
N VAL A 98 -4.13 -14.46 1.19
CA VAL A 98 -2.73 -14.58 1.60
C VAL A 98 -2.58 -15.81 2.49
N ARG A 99 -1.60 -16.66 2.19
CA ARG A 99 -1.36 -17.94 2.86
C ARG A 99 0.11 -18.15 3.16
N GLN A 100 0.38 -18.91 4.22
CA GLN A 100 1.70 -19.46 4.55
C GLN A 100 1.56 -20.98 4.67
N GLY A 101 2.14 -21.72 3.72
CA GLY A 101 1.83 -23.14 3.56
C GLY A 101 0.33 -23.38 3.39
N THR A 102 -0.29 -24.19 4.25
CA THR A 102 -1.74 -24.45 4.22
C THR A 102 -2.58 -23.42 4.98
N ARG A 103 -1.95 -22.61 5.84
CA ARG A 103 -2.62 -21.63 6.71
C ARG A 103 -3.02 -20.39 5.92
N ILE A 104 -4.24 -19.91 6.13
CA ILE A 104 -4.71 -18.62 5.60
C ILE A 104 -4.33 -17.53 6.62
N LEU A 105 -3.63 -16.51 6.17
CA LEU A 105 -3.27 -15.34 6.97
C LEU A 105 -4.35 -14.25 6.86
N GLY A 106 -4.93 -14.04 5.68
CA GLY A 106 -5.95 -13.01 5.49
C GLY A 106 -6.49 -12.92 4.06
N SER A 107 -7.46 -12.04 3.87
CA SER A 107 -8.04 -11.72 2.56
C SER A 107 -7.89 -10.23 2.28
N VAL A 108 -7.19 -9.89 1.20
CA VAL A 108 -6.96 -8.51 0.76
C VAL A 108 -7.85 -8.25 -0.47
N PRO A 109 -8.77 -7.27 -0.42
CA PRO A 109 -9.47 -6.80 -1.62
C PRO A 109 -8.47 -6.34 -2.67
N LEU A 110 -8.69 -6.70 -3.94
CA LEU A 110 -7.90 -6.14 -5.01
C LEU A 110 -8.39 -4.70 -5.24
N ALA A 111 -7.63 -3.71 -4.77
CA ALA A 111 -7.90 -2.29 -4.92
C ALA A 111 -6.59 -1.52 -5.01
N ALA A 112 -6.47 -0.62 -5.98
CA ALA A 112 -5.19 0.02 -6.29
C ALA A 112 -4.71 0.85 -5.08
N GLY A 113 -3.47 0.64 -4.66
CA GLY A 113 -2.84 1.33 -3.53
C GLY A 113 -3.27 0.79 -2.16
N LEU A 114 -4.17 -0.21 -2.11
CA LEU A 114 -4.58 -0.80 -0.85
C LEU A 114 -3.41 -1.50 -0.18
N ARG A 115 -3.10 -1.04 1.03
CA ARG A 115 -2.09 -1.59 1.93
C ARG A 115 -2.77 -2.31 3.08
N ARG A 116 -2.41 -3.58 3.34
CA ARG A 116 -3.00 -4.38 4.41
C ARG A 116 -1.99 -5.31 5.07
N VAL A 117 -2.07 -5.41 6.40
CA VAL A 117 -1.31 -6.37 7.21
C VAL A 117 -2.16 -7.63 7.41
N CYS A 118 -1.55 -8.80 7.24
CA CYS A 118 -2.16 -10.11 7.43
C CYS A 118 -1.30 -10.92 8.41
N PRO A 119 -1.87 -11.53 9.47
CA PRO A 119 -3.28 -11.52 9.82
C PRO A 119 -3.77 -10.14 10.29
N ASP A 120 -5.10 -9.92 10.18
CA ASP A 120 -5.73 -8.70 10.67
C ASP A 120 -5.51 -8.57 12.19
N ALA A 121 -5.19 -7.36 12.65
CA ALA A 121 -4.99 -7.07 14.05
C ALA A 121 -6.25 -7.43 14.86
N GLY A 122 -6.10 -8.29 15.87
CA GLY A 122 -7.20 -8.76 16.71
C GLY A 122 -7.75 -10.15 16.36
N ALA A 123 -7.24 -10.80 15.31
CA ALA A 123 -7.50 -12.23 15.10
C ALA A 123 -6.79 -13.06 16.19
N SER A 124 -7.44 -13.20 17.34
CA SER A 124 -6.97 -13.99 18.49
C SER A 124 -7.05 -15.49 18.17
N THR A 125 -6.24 -15.94 17.25
CA THR A 125 -5.82 -17.34 17.21
C THR A 125 -4.40 -17.33 17.77
N GLY A 126 -4.16 -18.03 18.87
CA GLY A 126 -2.89 -18.06 19.61
C GLY A 126 -1.73 -18.69 18.84
N THR A 127 -1.62 -18.41 17.55
CA THR A 127 -0.66 -18.97 16.61
C THR A 127 0.27 -17.86 16.12
N THR A 128 1.51 -17.93 16.58
CA THR A 128 2.74 -17.23 16.18
C THR A 128 3.03 -17.36 14.67
N GLY A 129 2.19 -16.75 13.83
CA GLY A 129 2.43 -16.66 12.39
C GLY A 129 3.27 -15.43 12.05
N VAL A 130 4.05 -15.53 10.97
CA VAL A 130 4.73 -14.37 10.37
C VAL A 130 3.65 -13.40 9.88
N ALA A 131 3.60 -12.22 10.48
CA ALA A 131 2.78 -11.14 9.95
C ALA A 131 3.39 -10.69 8.62
N VAL A 132 2.58 -10.47 7.60
CA VAL A 132 3.00 -9.96 6.30
C VAL A 132 2.19 -8.74 5.94
N GLU A 133 2.82 -7.79 5.29
CA GLU A 133 2.15 -6.61 4.75
C GLU A 133 2.16 -6.67 3.23
N VAL A 134 1.00 -6.46 2.62
CA VAL A 134 0.80 -6.53 1.18
C VAL A 134 0.20 -5.22 0.69
N VAL A 135 0.70 -4.74 -0.45
CA VAL A 135 0.24 -3.55 -1.17
C VAL A 135 -0.12 -3.98 -2.59
N VAL A 136 -1.34 -3.67 -3.01
CA VAL A 136 -1.79 -3.91 -4.39
C VAL A 136 -1.37 -2.72 -5.26
N LEU A 137 -0.48 -2.95 -6.22
CA LEU A 137 0.06 -1.87 -7.05
C LEU A 137 -0.74 -1.71 -8.34
N ALA A 138 -0.89 -2.78 -9.11
CA ALA A 138 -1.58 -2.76 -10.40
C ALA A 138 -2.13 -4.14 -10.78
N TRP A 139 -3.15 -4.17 -11.63
CA TRP A 139 -3.60 -5.40 -12.29
C TRP A 139 -4.31 -5.10 -13.60
N LEU A 140 -4.30 -6.10 -14.46
CA LEU A 140 -5.10 -6.16 -15.68
C LEU A 140 -5.66 -7.57 -15.81
N LEU A 141 -6.97 -7.71 -15.93
CA LEU A 141 -7.64 -8.99 -16.03
C LEU A 141 -8.52 -9.03 -17.26
N HIS A 142 -8.30 -10.04 -18.11
CA HIS A 142 -9.10 -10.35 -19.27
C HIS A 142 -10.11 -11.45 -18.98
N ALA A 143 -11.23 -11.47 -19.72
CA ALA A 143 -12.28 -12.47 -19.59
C ALA A 143 -11.75 -13.90 -19.78
N GLY A 144 -10.79 -14.10 -20.69
CA GLY A 144 -10.15 -15.39 -20.94
C GLY A 144 -9.52 -16.01 -19.69
N THR A 145 -8.78 -15.22 -18.91
CA THR A 145 -8.18 -15.65 -17.65
C THR A 145 -9.22 -16.05 -16.60
N VAL A 146 -10.44 -15.49 -16.65
CA VAL A 146 -11.51 -15.91 -15.75
C VAL A 146 -12.15 -17.23 -16.21
N ARG A 147 -12.15 -17.52 -17.52
CA ARG A 147 -12.69 -18.76 -18.09
C ARG A 147 -11.78 -19.96 -17.88
N GLY A 148 -10.47 -19.75 -17.92
CA GLY A 148 -9.52 -20.83 -17.79
C GLY A 148 -8.09 -20.42 -18.11
N SER A 149 -7.25 -21.43 -18.29
CA SER A 149 -5.85 -21.28 -18.64
C SER A 149 -5.66 -20.75 -20.06
N GLY A 150 -4.71 -19.85 -20.24
CA GLY A 150 -4.32 -19.26 -21.50
C GLY A 150 -3.56 -17.96 -21.26
N ASP A 151 -2.71 -17.58 -22.20
CA ASP A 151 -2.06 -16.28 -22.17
C ASP A 151 -2.92 -15.23 -22.87
N TYR A 152 -3.70 -14.50 -22.07
CA TYR A 152 -4.55 -13.41 -22.54
C TYR A 152 -3.95 -12.03 -22.23
N GLY A 153 -2.69 -11.97 -21.77
CA GLY A 153 -2.05 -10.71 -21.35
C GLY A 153 -2.51 -10.17 -19.98
N SER A 154 -3.19 -10.99 -19.18
CA SER A 154 -3.57 -10.62 -17.81
C SER A 154 -2.35 -10.59 -16.88
N THR A 155 -2.28 -9.59 -16.00
CA THR A 155 -1.13 -9.37 -15.11
C THR A 155 -1.58 -8.90 -13.73
N LEU A 156 -0.73 -9.17 -12.73
CA LEU A 156 -0.87 -8.66 -11.37
C LEU A 156 0.49 -8.21 -10.86
N THR A 157 0.52 -7.02 -10.26
CA THR A 157 1.68 -6.46 -9.58
C THR A 157 1.32 -6.12 -8.15
N VAL A 158 2.06 -6.69 -7.21
CA VAL A 158 1.91 -6.45 -5.77
C VAL A 158 3.28 -6.18 -5.17
N ALA A 159 3.29 -5.43 -4.07
CA ALA A 159 4.45 -5.29 -3.21
C ALA A 159 4.16 -5.97 -1.88
N TRP A 160 5.15 -6.63 -1.29
CA TRP A 160 4.96 -7.25 0.02
C TRP A 160 6.23 -7.15 0.89
N ARG A 161 6.05 -7.34 2.20
CA ARG A 161 7.17 -7.54 3.14
C ARG A 161 6.73 -8.35 4.37
N PRO A 162 7.66 -8.97 5.10
CA PRO A 162 7.42 -9.38 6.48
C PRO A 162 7.12 -8.16 7.36
N ALA A 163 6.06 -8.25 8.16
CA ALA A 163 5.58 -7.23 9.09
C ALA A 163 5.87 -7.57 10.56
N ASP A 164 6.43 -8.75 10.81
CA ASP A 164 6.89 -9.24 12.13
C ASP A 164 8.31 -8.78 12.47
N ARG A 165 9.00 -8.09 11.55
CA ARG A 165 10.27 -7.43 11.87
C ARG A 165 10.02 -6.12 12.61
N ALA A 166 10.32 -6.12 13.91
CA ALA A 166 10.64 -4.89 14.61
C ALA A 166 11.79 -4.19 13.87
N VAL A 167 11.78 -2.85 13.85
CA VAL A 167 12.86 -2.08 13.25
C VAL A 167 14.16 -2.44 13.99
N ASP A 168 15.17 -2.98 13.29
CA ASP A 168 16.46 -3.35 13.91
C ASP A 168 17.23 -2.13 14.43
N THR A 169 16.82 -0.93 14.02
CA THR A 169 17.47 0.33 14.38
C THR A 169 16.43 1.32 14.88
N PHE A 170 16.39 1.54 16.19
CA PHE A 170 15.69 2.67 16.77
C PHE A 170 16.49 3.94 16.49
N GLY A 171 15.88 4.88 15.78
CA GLY A 171 16.39 6.25 15.75
C GLY A 171 16.27 6.88 17.15
N PRO A 172 17.16 7.81 17.53
CA PRO A 172 16.96 8.57 18.76
C PRO A 172 15.59 9.25 18.69
N PRO A 173 14.77 9.19 19.76
CA PRO A 173 13.47 9.85 19.76
C PRO A 173 13.67 11.33 19.44
N PRO A 174 12.85 11.94 18.57
CA PRO A 174 12.95 13.36 18.31
C PRO A 174 12.72 14.10 19.63
N ILE A 175 13.76 14.76 20.14
CA ILE A 175 13.63 15.60 21.32
C ILE A 175 12.79 16.81 20.90
N ASN A 176 11.68 17.02 21.60
CA ASN A 176 10.87 18.21 21.43
C ASN A 176 11.73 19.47 21.67
N GLU A 177 11.86 20.33 20.66
CA GLU A 177 12.71 21.53 20.74
C GLU A 177 12.36 22.43 21.91
N PHE A 178 11.08 22.53 22.29
CA PHE A 178 10.64 23.34 23.42
C PHE A 178 11.14 22.79 24.75
N VAL A 179 11.23 21.45 24.88
CA VAL A 179 11.78 20.79 26.07
C VAL A 179 13.30 20.94 26.10
N TRP A 180 13.97 20.84 24.95
CA TRP A 180 15.42 21.05 24.85
C TRP A 180 15.84 22.47 25.25
N ARG A 181 15.11 23.48 24.78
CA ARG A 181 15.38 24.90 25.08
C ARG A 181 15.25 25.25 26.57
N ARG A 182 14.44 24.49 27.33
CA ARG A 182 14.26 24.68 28.78
C ARG A 182 15.41 24.08 29.61
N ARG A 183 16.23 23.19 29.05
CA ARG A 183 17.37 22.65 29.78
C ARG A 183 18.48 23.71 29.93
N PRO A 184 19.08 23.86 31.12
CA PRO A 184 20.26 24.70 31.32
C PRO A 184 21.36 24.37 30.31
N PRO A 185 22.11 25.36 29.78
CA PRO A 185 23.16 25.11 28.79
C PRO A 185 24.18 24.04 29.23
N ALA A 186 24.50 23.98 30.53
CA ALA A 186 25.41 23.00 31.11
C ALA A 186 24.90 21.54 31.08
N GLN A 187 23.60 21.32 30.82
CA GLN A 187 22.96 19.99 30.78
C GLN A 187 22.61 19.56 29.35
N ARG A 188 23.06 20.31 28.34
CA ARG A 188 22.89 19.99 26.92
C ARG A 188 24.10 19.19 26.45
N VAL A 189 24.13 17.92 26.81
CA VAL A 189 25.15 16.99 26.30
C VAL A 189 24.68 16.47 24.95
N GLU A 190 25.38 16.83 23.89
CA GLU A 190 25.13 16.37 22.52
C GLU A 190 26.14 15.28 22.16
N SER A 191 25.70 14.21 21.51
CA SER A 191 26.62 13.19 20.98
C SER A 191 27.26 13.71 19.69
N GLU A 192 28.59 13.66 19.59
CA GLU A 192 29.33 14.08 18.38
C GLU A 192 29.01 13.23 17.14
N LEU A 193 28.38 12.05 17.32
CA LEU A 193 28.11 11.05 16.29
C LEU A 193 26.68 11.11 15.71
N GLY A 194 25.82 12.03 16.17
CA GLY A 194 24.43 12.12 15.72
C GLY A 194 24.24 12.92 14.41
N PRO A 195 23.27 12.57 13.54
CA PRO A 195 23.02 13.25 12.25
C PRO A 195 22.44 14.67 12.41
N GLY A 196 22.06 15.08 13.62
CA GLY A 196 21.56 16.41 13.95
C GLY A 196 22.65 17.48 14.04
N ARG A 197 23.47 17.67 12.99
CA ARG A 197 24.34 18.86 12.88
C ARG A 197 23.48 20.08 12.56
N LEU A 198 22.80 20.63 13.57
CA LEU A 198 22.13 21.92 13.43
C LEU A 198 23.12 23.07 13.66
N ARG A 199 22.98 24.09 12.81
CA ARG A 199 23.85 25.26 12.57
C ARG A 199 23.99 26.23 13.77
N TYR A 200 24.17 25.74 15.00
CA TYR A 200 24.15 26.57 16.21
C TYR A 200 25.52 27.03 16.73
N ARG A 201 26.63 26.43 16.26
CA ARG A 201 27.99 26.97 16.54
C ARG A 201 28.11 28.44 16.11
N TYR A 202 27.40 28.87 15.08
CA TYR A 202 27.45 30.23 14.56
C TYR A 202 26.69 31.27 15.42
N LEU A 203 25.67 30.85 16.19
CA LEU A 203 24.83 31.77 16.97
C LEU A 203 25.37 32.03 18.39
N LEU A 204 26.03 31.02 18.99
CA LEU A 204 26.74 31.19 20.26
C LEU A 204 27.89 32.18 20.13
N ASP A 205 28.68 32.08 19.06
CA ASP A 205 29.82 32.95 18.83
C ASP A 205 29.41 34.43 18.61
N LYS A 206 28.27 34.66 17.96
CA LYS A 206 27.75 36.02 17.71
C LYS A 206 27.20 36.70 18.97
N LYS A 207 26.62 35.93 19.91
CA LYS A 207 26.15 36.47 21.21
C LYS A 207 27.30 36.70 22.17
N MET A 208 28.30 35.81 22.21
CA MET A 208 29.46 35.97 23.08
C MET A 208 30.32 37.18 22.71
N ARG A 209 30.49 37.51 21.41
CA ARG A 209 31.19 38.72 20.98
C ARG A 209 30.51 40.03 21.36
N ARG A 210 29.20 40.03 21.67
CA ARG A 210 28.48 41.23 22.14
C ARG A 210 28.62 41.49 23.63
N VAL A 211 29.07 40.50 24.41
CA VAL A 211 29.22 40.61 25.87
C VAL A 211 30.64 41.04 26.26
N LEU A 212 31.58 41.05 25.32
CA LEU A 212 32.99 41.44 25.51
C LEU A 212 33.32 42.85 24.96
N ARG A 213 32.32 43.73 24.79
CA ARG A 213 32.53 45.15 24.48
C ARG A 213 31.88 46.01 25.55
#